data_AF-L0WET0-F1
#
_entry.id   AF-L0WET0-F1
#
_cell.length_a   1.000
_cell.length_b   1.000
_cell.length_c   1.000
_cell.angle_alpha   90.00
_cell.angle_beta   90.00
_cell.angle_gamma   90.00
#
_symmetry.space_group_name_H-M   'P 1'
#
loop_
_entity.id
_entity.type
_entity.pdbx_description
1 polymer ?
#
loop_
_entity_poly.entity_id
_entity_poly.type
_entity_poly.pdbx_seq_one_letter_code
_entity_poly.pdbx_strand_id
1 'polypeptide(L)' 'MLFWLIKILVVGLLLYVAFWLALLAVIVIASAWLAQNLDPESERQPELRDGHSGVGLYDKDDWRIDMGDPDEP' A
#
# COMPACT_ATOMS: atom_id res chain seq x y z
N MET A 1 36.22 35.29 -11.96
CA MET A 1 35.16 35.37 -10.93
C MET A 1 33.79 34.96 -11.48
N LEU A 2 33.26 35.59 -12.53
CA LEU A 2 31.90 35.31 -13.06
C LEU A 2 31.66 33.86 -13.49
N PHE A 3 32.60 33.22 -14.19
CA PHE A 3 32.50 31.82 -14.61
C PHE A 3 32.27 30.85 -13.43
N TRP A 4 33.01 31.07 -12.34
CA TRP A 4 32.89 30.27 -11.12
C TRP A 4 31.52 30.47 -10.47
N LEU A 5 31.01 31.71 -10.47
CA LEU A 5 29.70 32.03 -9.92
C LEU A 5 28.56 31.36 -10.71
N ILE A 6 28.63 31.39 -12.04
CA ILE A 6 27.67 30.69 -12.92
C ILE A 6 27.69 29.19 -12.66
N LYS A 7 28.88 28.59 -12.52
CA LYS A 7 29.01 27.16 -12.25
C LYS A 7 28.35 26.77 -10.93
N ILE A 8 28.57 27.55 -9.87
CA ILE A 8 27.92 27.32 -8.57
C ILE A 8 26.40 27.47 -8.69
N LEU A 9 25.92 28.48 -9.41
CA LEU A 9 24.49 28.69 -9.67
C LEU A 9 23.86 27.48 -10.38
N VAL A 10 24.51 26.98 -11.43
CA VAL A 10 24.05 25.79 -12.17
C VAL A 10 24.02 24.57 -11.25
N VAL A 11 25.07 24.33 -10.47
CA VAL A 11 25.12 23.22 -9.52
C VAL A 11 24.03 23.35 -8.45
N GLY A 12 23.81 24.55 -7.91
CA GLY A 12 22.76 24.82 -6.94
C GLY A 12 21.37 24.56 -7.50
N LEU A 13 21.09 24.99 -8.73
CA LEU A 13 19.83 24.74 -9.40
C LEU A 13 19.60 23.24 -9.66
N LEU A 14 20.65 22.53 -10.10
CA LEU A 14 20.58 21.08 -10.30
C LEU A 14 20.29 20.34 -9.00
N LEU A 15 20.96 20.72 -7.90
CA LEU A 15 20.70 20.14 -6.58
C LEU A 15 19.29 20.44 -6.09
N TYR A 16 18.79 21.65 -6.32
CA TYR A 16 17.42 22.02 -5.96
C TYR A 16 16.40 21.15 -6.71
N VAL A 17 16.56 20.98 -8.02
CA VAL A 17 15.69 20.12 -8.82
C VAL A 17 15.79 18.66 -8.37
N ALA A 18 17.01 18.14 -8.18
CA ALA A 18 17.23 16.78 -7.71
C ALA A 18 16.61 16.52 -6.33
N PHE A 19 16.69 17.50 -5.42
CA PHE A 19 16.07 17.43 -4.10
C PHE A 19 14.54 17.30 -4.21
N TRP A 20 13.89 18.10 -5.06
CA TRP A 20 12.45 17.98 -5.29
C TRP A 20 12.04 16.65 -5.89
N LEU A 21 12.80 16.16 -6.88
CA LEU A 21 12.55 14.84 -7.47
C LEU A 21 12.70 13.72 -6.43
N ALA A 22 13.70 13.81 -5.55
CA ALA A 22 13.89 12.85 -4.46
C ALA A 22 12.70 12.88 -3.49
N LEU A 23 12.21 14.06 -3.10
CA LEU A 23 11.02 14.18 -2.24
C LEU A 23 9.79 13.55 -2.91
N LEU A 24 9.55 13.83 -4.19
CA LEU A 24 8.44 13.22 -4.93
C LEU A 24 8.57 11.70 -5.00
N ALA A 25 9.78 11.19 -5.26
CA ALA A 25 10.04 9.75 -5.28
C ALA A 25 9.75 9.10 -3.91
N VAL A 26 10.21 9.72 -2.81
CA VAL A 26 9.92 9.24 -1.45
C VAL A 26 8.42 9.21 -1.19
N ILE A 27 7.68 10.24 -1.59
CA ILE A 27 6.21 10.28 -1.44
C ILE A 27 5.55 9.14 -2.21
N VAL A 28 5.96 8.88 -3.46
CA VAL A 28 5.42 7.79 -4.29
C VAL A 28 5.73 6.42 -3.68
N ILE A 29 6.94 6.22 -3.18
CA ILE A 29 7.34 4.96 -2.53
C ILE A 29 6.54 4.77 -1.24
N ALA A 30 6.41 5.82 -0.42
CA ALA A 30 5.65 5.77 0.81
C ALA A 30 4.16 5.50 0.55
N SER A 31 3.57 6.11 -0.47
CA SER A 31 2.17 5.84 -0.84
C SER A 31 1.97 4.43 -1.37
N ALA A 32 2.90 3.91 -2.17
CA ALA A 32 2.86 2.53 -2.65
C ALA A 32 3.03 1.51 -1.51
N TRP A 33 3.88 1.81 -0.53
CA TRP A 33 4.05 0.97 0.66
C TRP A 33 2.79 1.01 1.53
N LEU A 34 2.23 2.19 1.74
CA LEU A 34 1.00 2.36 2.50
C LEU A 34 -0.19 1.69 1.81
N ALA A 35 -0.35 1.82 0.49
CA ALA A 35 -1.42 1.19 -0.26
C ALA A 35 -1.36 -0.35 -0.20
N GLN A 36 -0.16 -0.93 -0.21
CA GLN A 36 0.00 -2.38 -0.01
C GLN A 36 -0.29 -2.80 1.43
N ASN A 37 0.04 -1.97 2.42
CA ASN A 37 -0.22 -2.28 3.82
C ASN A 37 -1.69 -2.01 4.24
N LEU A 38 -2.39 -1.16 3.51
CA LEU A 38 -3.81 -0.86 3.70
C LEU A 38 -4.71 -1.78 2.87
N ASP A 39 -4.24 -2.98 2.47
CA ASP A 39 -5.01 -3.90 1.62
C ASP A 39 -6.45 -4.04 2.16
N PRO A 40 -7.44 -3.39 1.52
CA PRO A 40 -8.78 -3.27 2.08
C PRO A 40 -9.52 -4.61 2.03
N GLU A 41 -9.04 -5.57 1.25
CA GLU A 41 -9.52 -6.96 1.28
C GLU A 41 -8.99 -7.71 2.52
N SER A 42 -7.82 -7.35 3.06
CA SER A 42 -7.31 -7.93 4.31
C SER A 42 -8.09 -7.49 5.55
N GLU A 43 -8.75 -6.32 5.49
CA GLU A 43 -9.60 -5.79 6.56
C GLU A 43 -11.08 -6.19 6.42
N ARG A 44 -11.46 -6.91 5.36
CA ARG A 44 -12.84 -7.40 5.21
C ARG A 44 -13.10 -8.45 6.28
N GLN A 45 -13.73 -8.01 7.36
CA GLN A 45 -14.11 -8.87 8.46
C GLN A 45 -15.02 -10.00 7.97
N PRO A 46 -14.99 -11.17 8.61
CA PRO A 46 -15.89 -12.25 8.26
C PRO A 46 -17.35 -11.80 8.35
N GLU A 47 -18.10 -12.01 7.28
CA GLU A 47 -19.49 -11.54 7.17
C GLU A 47 -20.45 -12.71 7.06
N LEU A 48 -21.60 -12.60 7.72
CA LEU A 48 -22.70 -13.54 7.58
C LEU A 48 -23.42 -13.26 6.26
N ARG A 49 -23.31 -14.17 5.29
CA ARG A 49 -23.93 -14.03 3.96
C ARG A 49 -24.40 -15.39 3.43
N ASP A 50 -25.22 -15.34 2.37
CA ASP A 50 -25.59 -16.52 1.59
C ASP A 50 -24.54 -16.73 0.48
N GLY A 51 -23.63 -17.68 0.72
CA GLY A 51 -22.51 -17.98 -0.18
C GLY A 51 -22.65 -19.36 -0.82
N HIS A 52 -21.57 -19.84 -1.45
CA HIS A 52 -21.61 -21.10 -2.22
C HIS A 52 -22.03 -22.33 -1.38
N SER A 53 -21.75 -22.30 -0.07
CA SER A 53 -22.06 -23.37 0.89
C SER A 53 -23.33 -23.09 1.72
N GLY A 54 -24.18 -22.17 1.25
CA GLY A 54 -25.39 -21.69 1.93
C GLY A 54 -25.13 -20.53 2.90
N VAL A 55 -26.08 -20.26 3.80
CA VAL A 55 -25.96 -19.19 4.80
C VAL A 55 -24.90 -19.56 5.85
N GLY A 56 -23.91 -18.69 6.03
CA GLY A 56 -22.81 -18.92 6.98
C GLY A 56 -21.88 -17.71 7.10
N LEU A 57 -20.86 -17.83 7.94
CA LEU A 57 -19.81 -16.82 8.09
C LEU A 57 -18.72 -17.09 7.05
N TYR A 58 -18.49 -16.12 6.17
CA TYR A 58 -17.52 -16.24 5.07
C TYR A 58 -16.34 -15.28 5.28
N ASP A 59 -15.15 -15.76 4.95
CA ASP A 59 -13.95 -14.93 4.84
C ASP A 59 -13.88 -14.23 3.46
N LYS A 60 -12.91 -13.32 3.28
CA LYS A 60 -12.66 -12.56 2.05
C LYS A 60 -12.49 -13.43 0.79
N ASP A 61 -11.99 -14.66 0.96
CA ASP A 61 -11.76 -15.62 -0.13
C ASP A 61 -13.01 -16.46 -0.46
N ASP A 62 -14.19 -16.09 0.07
CA ASP A 62 -15.48 -16.78 -0.07
C ASP A 62 -15.47 -18.21 0.51
N TRP A 63 -14.53 -18.49 1.42
CA TRP A 63 -14.49 -19.71 2.20
C TRP A 63 -15.33 -19.59 3.47
N ARG A 64 -16.10 -20.64 3.78
CA ARG A 64 -16.96 -20.70 4.97
C ARG A 64 -16.12 -21.08 6.20
N ILE A 65 -16.16 -20.26 7.25
CA ILE A 65 -15.28 -20.40 8.44
C ILE A 65 -16.02 -20.72 9.74
N ASP A 66 -17.35 -20.76 9.74
CA ASP A 66 -18.18 -21.16 10.88
C ASP A 66 -18.45 -22.69 10.91
N MET A 67 -17.83 -23.45 10.02
CA MET A 67 -17.88 -24.90 10.06
C MET A 67 -16.97 -25.35 11.21
N GLY A 68 -17.58 -25.70 12.34
CA GLY A 68 -16.86 -26.33 13.45
C GLY A 68 -16.08 -27.54 12.95
N ASP A 69 -14.96 -27.86 13.61
CA ASP A 69 -14.10 -28.96 13.20
C ASP A 69 -14.92 -30.27 13.21
N PRO A 70 -15.12 -30.94 12.06
CA PRO A 70 -15.86 -32.19 12.02
C PRO A 70 -15.18 -33.31 12.81
N ASP A 71 -13.90 -33.14 13.17
CA ASP A 71 -13.10 -34.08 13.94
C ASP A 71 -13.00 -33.71 15.44
N GLU A 72 -13.64 -32.62 15.90
CA GLU A 72 -13.78 -32.32 17.34
C GLU A 72 -14.87 -33.25 17.96
N PRO A 73 -14.53 -34.05 19.00
CA PRO A 73 -15.41 -35.08 19.58
C PRO A 73 -16.54 -34.56 20.48
#